data_AF-A0A8S0PYT0-F1
#
_entry.id   AF-A0A8S0PYT0-F1
#
_cell.length_a   1.000
_cell.length_b   1.000
_cell.length_c   1.000
_cell.angle_alpha   90.00
_cell.angle_beta   90.00
_cell.angle_gamma   90.00
#
_symmetry.space_group_name_H-M   'P 1'
#
loop_
_entity.id
_entity.type
_entity.pdbx_description
1 polymer ?
#
loop_
_entity_poly.entity_id
_entity_poly.type
_entity_poly.pdbx_seq_one_letter_code
_entity_poly.pdbx_strand_id
1 'polypeptide(L)'
;MKTISKLEGTQKDVNSALSKYSKLLEKSFNPDISKAYRNIDFDIHTVNRIIADHFYQEGQFILGDCFVDEPEAAAKKSPFLEMYQILEAIRSQNLEPALQWATTNHEKLKQNGSDIELKLHRLQFVEILKKCGRDEALKYARAFLAPFAASHIAEVQKLMACLLWAGRLDSSPYAELLSPMNWDKLAEELTQQFCHLIGQSYESPLSVTVAAGVQGLPTLLKLMNGKKQEWHVA
;
A
#
# COMPACT_ATOMS: atom_id res chain seq x y z
N MET A 1 5.34 -4.65 -50.10
CA MET A 1 4.70 -5.96 -49.80
C MET A 1 5.19 -6.60 -48.50
N LYS A 2 6.51 -6.78 -48.25
CA LYS A 2 7.03 -7.45 -47.03
C LYS A 2 6.58 -6.85 -45.67
N THR A 3 6.39 -5.54 -45.60
CA THR A 3 5.95 -4.85 -44.35
C THR A 3 4.47 -5.08 -44.06
N ILE A 4 3.64 -5.17 -45.10
CA ILE A 4 2.19 -5.39 -44.99
C ILE A 4 1.93 -6.83 -44.54
N SER A 5 2.60 -7.82 -45.14
CA SER A 5 2.49 -9.22 -44.73
C SER A 5 2.96 -9.47 -43.29
N LYS A 6 3.97 -8.70 -42.82
CA LYS A 6 4.44 -8.77 -41.43
C LYS A 6 3.40 -8.19 -40.46
N LEU A 7 2.75 -7.08 -40.85
CA LEU A 7 1.68 -6.45 -40.08
C LEU A 7 0.44 -7.37 -39.98
N GLU A 8 0.03 -7.98 -41.09
CA GLU A 8 -1.06 -8.96 -41.14
C GLU A 8 -0.79 -10.18 -40.24
N GLY A 9 0.45 -10.67 -40.23
CA GLY A 9 0.89 -11.73 -39.32
C GLY A 9 0.73 -11.33 -37.86
N THR A 10 1.25 -10.16 -37.48
CA THR A 10 1.13 -9.65 -36.10
C THR A 10 -0.33 -9.40 -35.69
N GLN A 11 -1.18 -8.92 -36.59
CA GLN A 11 -2.60 -8.71 -36.32
C GLN A 11 -3.32 -10.04 -36.08
N LYS A 12 -2.98 -11.09 -36.84
CA LYS A 12 -3.52 -12.44 -36.64
C LYS A 12 -3.10 -13.03 -35.29
N ASP A 13 -1.86 -12.83 -34.88
CA ASP A 13 -1.35 -13.29 -33.58
C ASP A 13 -2.03 -12.57 -32.41
N VAL A 14 -2.19 -11.25 -32.50
CA VAL A 14 -2.92 -10.45 -31.50
C VAL A 14 -4.38 -10.89 -31.41
N ASN A 15 -5.07 -11.07 -32.54
CA ASN A 15 -6.46 -11.54 -32.56
C ASN A 15 -6.61 -12.95 -31.97
N SER A 16 -5.64 -13.83 -32.21
CA SER A 16 -5.59 -15.17 -31.61
C SER A 16 -5.38 -15.09 -30.10
N ALA A 17 -4.47 -14.24 -29.62
CA ALA A 17 -4.24 -14.01 -28.19
C ALA A 17 -5.48 -13.41 -27.51
N LEU A 18 -6.12 -12.42 -28.12
CA LEU A 18 -7.35 -11.79 -27.63
C LEU A 18 -8.49 -12.81 -27.52
N SER A 19 -8.67 -13.67 -28.53
CA SER A 19 -9.68 -14.73 -28.53
C SER A 19 -9.43 -15.77 -27.43
N LYS A 20 -8.16 -16.14 -27.18
CA LYS A 20 -7.78 -17.03 -26.07
C LYS A 20 -8.03 -16.38 -24.72
N TYR A 21 -7.66 -15.11 -24.57
CA TYR A 21 -7.87 -14.35 -23.35
C TYR A 21 -9.36 -14.23 -23.02
N SER A 22 -10.20 -13.85 -23.99
CA SER A 22 -11.66 -13.80 -23.84
C SER A 22 -12.24 -15.14 -23.39
N LYS A 23 -11.82 -16.26 -23.98
CA LYS A 23 -12.25 -17.60 -23.55
C LYS A 23 -11.79 -17.98 -22.14
N LEU A 24 -10.59 -17.56 -21.74
CA LEU A 24 -10.11 -17.78 -20.37
C LEU A 24 -10.91 -16.93 -19.38
N LEU A 25 -11.19 -15.68 -19.76
CA LEU A 25 -11.95 -14.72 -18.97
C LEU A 25 -13.39 -15.22 -18.75
N GLU A 26 -14.07 -15.69 -19.79
CA GLU A 26 -15.40 -16.32 -19.70
C GLU A 26 -15.39 -17.52 -18.73
N LYS A 27 -14.36 -18.36 -18.77
CA LYS A 27 -14.23 -19.51 -17.84
C LYS A 27 -14.00 -19.09 -16.39
N SER A 28 -13.28 -17.99 -16.16
CA SER A 28 -13.01 -17.49 -14.81
C SER A 28 -14.17 -16.68 -14.21
N PHE A 29 -14.98 -15.99 -15.03
CA PHE A 29 -16.08 -15.13 -14.55
C PHE A 29 -17.44 -15.81 -14.52
N ASN A 30 -17.63 -16.98 -15.17
CA ASN A 30 -18.88 -17.74 -15.14
C ASN A 30 -18.79 -19.17 -14.56
N PRO A 31 -18.18 -19.40 -13.38
CA PRO A 31 -18.53 -20.58 -12.63
C PRO A 31 -19.94 -20.38 -12.04
N ASP A 32 -20.90 -21.23 -12.43
CA ASP A 32 -22.13 -21.36 -11.64
C ASP A 32 -21.75 -21.80 -10.21
N ILE A 33 -21.77 -20.84 -9.28
CA ILE A 33 -21.40 -21.05 -7.88
C ILE A 33 -22.55 -21.57 -7.04
N SER A 34 -23.77 -21.69 -7.60
CA SER A 34 -24.95 -22.13 -6.83
C SER A 34 -24.72 -23.49 -6.15
N LYS A 35 -23.92 -24.35 -6.78
CA LYS A 35 -23.51 -25.63 -6.22
C LYS A 35 -22.53 -25.47 -5.06
N ALA A 36 -21.56 -24.57 -5.15
CA ALA A 36 -20.59 -24.31 -4.08
C ALA A 36 -21.18 -23.49 -2.93
N TYR A 37 -22.29 -22.80 -3.18
CA TYR A 37 -23.01 -22.03 -2.19
C TYR A 37 -23.74 -22.95 -1.21
N ARG A 38 -23.49 -22.73 0.07
CA ARG A 38 -24.34 -23.24 1.15
C ARG A 38 -25.10 -22.06 1.73
N ASN A 39 -26.34 -22.28 2.17
CA ASN A 39 -27.07 -21.28 2.96
C ASN A 39 -26.31 -21.09 4.27
N ILE A 40 -25.48 -20.06 4.33
CA ILE A 40 -24.77 -19.62 5.52
C ILE A 40 -25.49 -18.35 5.96
N ASP A 41 -25.96 -18.36 7.21
CA ASP A 41 -26.50 -17.16 7.83
C ASP A 41 -25.32 -16.26 8.23
N PHE A 42 -25.34 -15.02 7.74
CA PHE A 42 -24.32 -14.03 8.08
C PHE A 42 -24.95 -13.00 8.99
N ASP A 43 -24.25 -12.67 10.08
CA ASP A 43 -24.61 -11.50 10.87
C ASP A 43 -24.39 -10.23 10.03
N ILE A 44 -25.50 -9.62 9.60
CA ILE A 44 -25.50 -8.47 8.69
C ILE A 44 -24.70 -7.31 9.28
N HIS A 45 -24.80 -7.08 10.59
CA HIS A 45 -24.06 -6.02 11.27
C HIS A 45 -22.56 -6.24 11.20
N THR A 46 -22.08 -7.46 11.45
CA THR A 46 -20.66 -7.80 11.31
C THR A 46 -20.18 -7.65 9.87
N VAL A 47 -20.96 -8.09 8.88
CA VAL A 47 -20.59 -7.94 7.46
C VAL A 47 -20.51 -6.47 7.08
N ASN A 48 -21.52 -5.68 7.41
CA ASN A 48 -21.53 -4.24 7.15
C ASN A 48 -20.34 -3.53 7.80
N ARG A 49 -20.00 -3.91 9.04
CA ARG A 49 -18.83 -3.39 9.74
C ARG A 49 -17.52 -3.71 9.03
N ILE A 50 -17.34 -4.94 8.55
CA ILE A 50 -16.16 -5.35 7.77
C ILE A 50 -16.07 -4.56 6.46
N ILE A 51 -17.20 -4.33 5.80
CA ILE A 51 -17.28 -3.53 4.57
C ILE A 51 -16.91 -2.06 4.86
N ALA A 52 -17.44 -1.47 5.93
CA ALA A 52 -17.09 -0.12 6.34
C ALA A 52 -15.59 0.03 6.64
N ASP A 53 -15.02 -0.89 7.43
CA ASP A 53 -13.60 -0.92 7.77
C ASP A 53 -12.72 -1.02 6.50
N HIS A 54 -13.12 -1.84 5.53
CA HIS A 54 -12.45 -1.92 4.24
C HIS A 54 -12.45 -0.58 3.52
N PHE A 55 -13.60 0.08 3.40
CA PHE A 55 -13.67 1.37 2.73
C PHE A 55 -12.89 2.48 3.45
N TYR A 56 -12.86 2.47 4.79
CA TYR A 56 -12.04 3.41 5.54
C TYR A 56 -10.54 3.18 5.34
N GLN A 57 -10.09 1.93 5.28
CA GLN A 57 -8.70 1.57 4.96
C GLN A 57 -8.30 2.01 3.55
N GLU A 58 -9.22 1.93 2.58
CA GLU A 58 -9.00 2.38 1.19
C GLU A 58 -9.23 3.89 0.99
N GLY A 59 -9.58 4.64 2.05
CA GLY A 59 -9.84 6.08 2.00
C GLY A 59 -11.18 6.47 1.37
N GLN A 60 -12.05 5.50 1.11
CA GLN A 60 -13.40 5.68 0.56
C GLN A 60 -14.42 5.98 1.66
N PHE A 61 -14.20 7.06 2.40
CA PHE A 61 -14.96 7.35 3.62
C PHE A 61 -16.47 7.47 3.43
N ILE A 62 -16.92 8.14 2.38
CA ILE A 62 -18.35 8.33 2.09
C ILE A 62 -19.05 6.99 1.91
N LEU A 63 -18.38 6.04 1.26
CA LEU A 63 -18.94 4.72 1.01
C LEU A 63 -18.97 3.89 2.30
N GLY A 64 -17.93 3.97 3.13
CA GLY A 64 -17.92 3.32 4.45
C GLY A 64 -19.05 3.80 5.36
N ASP A 65 -19.34 5.11 5.34
CA ASP A 65 -20.42 5.71 6.13
C ASP A 65 -21.82 5.17 5.75
N CYS A 66 -21.99 4.56 4.56
CA CYS A 66 -23.26 3.93 4.17
C CYS A 66 -23.55 2.61 4.90
N PHE A 67 -22.57 2.01 5.58
CA PHE A 67 -22.68 0.67 6.18
C PHE A 67 -22.76 0.66 7.71
N VAL A 68 -22.49 1.78 8.38
CA VAL A 68 -22.45 1.86 9.85
C VAL A 68 -23.18 3.11 10.35
N ASP A 69 -23.70 3.05 11.57
CA ASP A 69 -24.33 4.21 12.21
C ASP A 69 -23.28 5.28 12.53
N GLU A 70 -23.69 6.56 12.56
CA GLU A 70 -22.82 7.73 12.77
C GLU A 70 -21.79 7.60 13.93
N PRO A 71 -22.14 7.12 15.14
CA PRO A 71 -21.17 7.02 16.22
C PRO A 71 -20.08 5.95 15.98
N GLU A 72 -20.43 4.83 15.34
CA GLU A 72 -19.46 3.79 14.97
C GLU A 72 -18.57 4.26 13.82
N ALA A 73 -19.16 4.94 12.83
CA ALA A 73 -18.45 5.58 11.73
C ALA A 73 -17.36 6.52 12.25
N ALA A 74 -17.71 7.45 13.14
CA ALA A 74 -16.80 8.47 13.64
C ALA A 74 -15.57 7.86 14.35
N ALA A 75 -15.77 6.88 15.23
CA ALA A 75 -14.69 6.25 15.99
C ALA A 75 -13.67 5.56 15.06
N LYS A 76 -14.16 4.82 14.06
CA LYS A 76 -13.32 4.01 13.16
C LYS A 76 -12.68 4.81 12.04
N LYS A 77 -13.36 5.84 11.54
CA LYS A 77 -12.90 6.72 10.48
C LYS A 77 -11.77 7.65 10.93
N SER A 78 -11.82 8.13 12.17
CA SER A 78 -10.90 9.17 12.66
C SER A 78 -9.41 8.85 12.49
N PRO A 79 -8.89 7.64 12.76
CA PRO A 79 -7.48 7.34 12.58
C PRO A 79 -7.09 7.29 11.09
N PHE A 80 -7.96 6.72 10.24
CA PHE A 80 -7.71 6.70 8.80
C PHE A 80 -7.76 8.10 8.19
N LEU A 81 -8.63 8.99 8.70
CA LEU A 81 -8.66 10.38 8.28
C LEU A 81 -7.32 11.08 8.55
N GLU A 82 -6.76 10.92 9.76
CA GLU A 82 -5.44 11.44 10.11
C GLU A 82 -4.36 10.87 9.19
N MET A 83 -4.35 9.54 8.98
CA MET A 83 -3.40 8.88 8.09
C MET A 83 -3.45 9.48 6.67
N TYR A 84 -4.64 9.59 6.08
CA TYR A 84 -4.78 10.13 4.72
C TYR A 84 -4.44 11.62 4.64
N GLN A 85 -4.67 12.41 5.69
CA GLN A 85 -4.19 13.80 5.77
C GLN A 85 -2.65 13.87 5.74
N ILE A 86 -1.97 12.99 6.48
CA ILE A 86 -0.51 12.90 6.46
C ILE A 86 -0.01 12.45 5.07
N LEU A 87 -0.63 11.44 4.47
CA LEU A 87 -0.26 10.95 3.13
C LEU A 87 -0.41 12.03 2.05
N GLU A 88 -1.48 12.83 2.12
CA GLU A 88 -1.69 13.94 1.18
C GLU A 88 -0.66 15.07 1.36
N ALA A 89 -0.27 15.34 2.61
CA ALA A 89 0.83 16.25 2.90
C ALA A 89 2.16 15.74 2.32
N ILE A 90 2.46 14.44 2.46
CA ILE A 90 3.66 13.80 1.87
C ILE A 90 3.64 13.96 0.34
N ARG A 91 2.51 13.72 -0.32
CA ARG A 91 2.37 13.93 -1.78
C ARG A 91 2.64 15.37 -2.20
N SER A 92 2.26 16.32 -1.35
CA SER A 92 2.52 17.76 -1.52
C SER A 92 3.93 18.18 -1.10
N GLN A 93 4.85 17.23 -0.88
CA GLN A 93 6.21 17.43 -0.38
C GLN A 93 6.29 18.13 0.98
N ASN A 94 5.25 17.98 1.80
CA ASN A 94 5.21 18.45 3.18
C ASN A 94 5.33 17.28 4.15
N LEU A 95 6.51 17.12 4.76
CA LEU A 95 6.78 16.06 5.74
C LEU A 95 6.44 16.44 7.18
N GLU A 96 6.01 17.67 7.45
CA GLU A 96 5.75 18.14 8.80
C GLU A 96 4.72 17.28 9.56
N PRO A 97 3.54 16.95 9.00
CA PRO A 97 2.57 16.11 9.70
C PRO A 97 3.10 14.70 9.98
N ALA A 98 3.87 14.13 9.04
CA ALA A 98 4.45 12.81 9.19
C ALA A 98 5.54 12.78 10.28
N LEU A 99 6.37 13.82 10.36
CA LEU A 99 7.38 13.97 11.40
C LEU A 99 6.75 14.17 12.78
N GLN A 100 5.69 14.98 12.88
CA GLN A 100 4.94 15.15 14.13
C GLN A 100 4.34 13.83 14.59
N TRP A 101 3.66 13.11 13.69
CA TRP A 101 3.11 11.79 13.99
C TRP A 101 4.17 10.79 14.45
N ALA A 102 5.33 10.74 13.76
CA ALA A 102 6.43 9.85 14.14
C ALA A 102 7.00 10.20 15.52
N THR A 103 7.14 11.50 15.82
CA THR A 103 7.61 11.97 17.15
C THR A 103 6.62 11.58 18.25
N THR A 104 5.32 11.79 18.03
CA THR A 104 4.27 11.39 19.00
C THR A 104 4.26 9.89 19.25
N ASN A 105 4.60 9.08 18.25
CA ASN A 105 4.59 7.63 18.33
C ASN A 105 6.00 7.01 18.51
N HIS A 106 7.02 7.82 18.81
CA HIS A 106 8.44 7.42 18.85
C HIS A 106 8.69 6.13 19.63
N GLU A 107 8.21 6.06 20.87
CA GLU A 107 8.43 4.89 21.75
C GLU A 107 7.82 3.61 21.19
N LYS A 108 6.61 3.69 20.61
CA LYS A 108 5.94 2.53 20.02
C LYS A 108 6.65 2.08 18.74
N LEU A 109 7.04 3.02 17.89
CA LEU A 109 7.79 2.74 16.67
C LEU A 109 9.13 2.08 16.97
N LYS A 110 9.84 2.57 17.99
CA LYS A 110 11.11 2.02 18.45
C LYS A 110 10.97 0.62 19.03
N GLN A 111 9.94 0.35 19.83
CA GLN A 111 9.64 -0.99 20.34
C GLN A 111 9.38 -1.99 19.21
N ASN A 112 8.77 -1.54 18.13
CA ASN A 112 8.52 -2.35 16.93
C ASN A 112 9.74 -2.47 16.00
N GLY A 113 10.88 -1.87 16.36
CA GLY A 113 12.10 -1.88 15.54
C GLY A 113 11.99 -1.08 14.24
N SER A 114 11.03 -0.15 14.16
CA SER A 114 10.78 0.67 12.97
C SER A 114 11.82 1.79 12.84
N ASP A 115 12.33 1.99 11.63
CA ASP A 115 13.26 3.06 11.26
C ASP A 115 12.57 4.21 10.48
N ILE A 116 11.23 4.24 10.47
CA ILE A 116 10.43 5.20 9.70
C ILE A 116 10.77 6.66 10.04
N GLU A 117 11.05 6.95 11.31
CA GLU A 117 11.39 8.29 11.77
C GLU A 117 12.74 8.77 11.19
N LEU A 118 13.73 7.88 11.11
CA LEU A 118 14.99 8.18 10.45
C LEU A 118 14.78 8.41 8.95
N LYS A 119 13.94 7.59 8.30
CA LYS A 119 13.61 7.74 6.87
C LYS A 119 12.92 9.07 6.58
N LEU A 120 12.01 9.51 7.45
CA LEU A 120 11.37 10.82 7.38
C LEU A 120 12.39 11.96 7.51
N HIS A 121 13.24 11.92 8.54
CA HIS A 121 14.29 12.92 8.72
C HIS A 121 15.30 12.93 7.58
N ARG A 122 15.62 11.76 6.99
CA ARG A 122 16.49 11.64 5.81
C ARG A 122 15.89 12.39 4.62
N LEU A 123 14.62 12.17 4.32
CA LEU A 123 13.95 12.80 3.19
C LEU A 123 13.82 14.32 3.40
N GLN A 124 13.46 14.75 4.62
CA GLN A 124 13.40 16.16 4.99
C GLN A 124 14.77 16.85 4.88
N PHE A 125 15.84 16.18 5.33
CA PHE A 125 17.20 16.71 5.19
C PHE A 125 17.57 16.94 3.72
N VAL A 126 17.29 15.96 2.85
CA VAL A 126 17.55 16.07 1.40
C VAL A 126 16.75 17.22 0.79
N GLU A 127 15.51 17.39 1.21
CA GLU A 127 14.63 18.45 0.74
C GLU A 127 15.13 19.84 1.16
N ILE A 128 15.54 20.00 2.42
CA ILE A 128 16.17 21.23 2.92
C ILE A 128 17.47 21.51 2.16
N LEU A 129 18.30 20.49 1.91
CA LEU A 129 19.55 20.66 1.19
C LEU A 129 19.33 21.13 -0.25
N LYS A 130 18.27 20.65 -0.90
CA LYS A 130 17.86 21.09 -2.25
C LYS A 130 17.34 22.52 -2.27
N LYS A 131 16.44 22.87 -1.34
CA LYS A 131 15.72 24.17 -1.34
C LYS A 131 16.47 25.30 -0.66
N CYS A 132 17.08 25.03 0.49
CA CYS A 132 17.67 26.03 1.39
C CYS A 132 19.20 25.98 1.41
N GLY A 133 19.80 24.95 0.82
CA GLY A 133 21.25 24.80 0.73
C GLY A 133 21.90 24.20 1.98
N ARG A 134 23.24 24.26 1.99
CA ARG A 134 24.09 23.49 2.91
C ARG A 134 23.90 23.86 4.38
N ASP A 135 23.86 25.15 4.69
CA ASP A 135 23.97 25.61 6.07
C ASP A 135 22.69 25.30 6.87
N GLU A 136 21.51 25.46 6.25
CA GLU A 136 20.23 25.05 6.85
C GLU A 136 20.11 23.52 6.99
N ALA A 137 20.56 22.76 5.99
CA ALA A 137 20.58 21.30 6.08
C ALA A 137 21.49 20.80 7.20
N LEU A 138 22.66 21.42 7.39
CA LEU A 138 23.57 21.10 8.48
C LEU A 138 22.96 21.44 9.85
N LYS A 139 22.25 22.57 9.96
CA LYS A 139 21.52 22.94 11.17
C LYS A 139 20.44 21.91 11.50
N TYR A 140 19.66 21.48 10.51
CA TYR A 140 18.64 20.44 10.67
C TYR A 140 19.27 19.12 11.12
N ALA A 141 20.34 18.69 10.48
CA ALA A 141 21.03 17.44 10.82
C ALA A 141 21.53 17.42 12.27
N ARG A 142 22.12 18.51 12.75
CA ARG A 142 22.58 18.60 14.15
C ARG A 142 21.45 18.51 15.15
N ALA A 143 20.29 19.06 14.82
CA ALA A 143 19.12 19.04 15.71
C ALA A 143 18.44 17.66 15.75
N PHE A 144 18.24 17.03 14.60
CA PHE A 144 17.35 15.86 14.49
C PHE A 144 18.05 14.54 14.16
N LEU A 145 19.21 14.55 13.52
CA LEU A 145 19.91 13.31 13.14
C LEU A 145 20.89 12.81 14.21
N ALA A 146 21.28 13.65 15.17
CA ALA A 146 22.22 13.30 16.23
C ALA A 146 21.80 12.07 17.07
N PRO A 147 20.51 11.91 17.48
CA PRO A 147 20.07 10.73 18.22
C PRO A 147 20.23 9.40 17.47
N PHE A 148 20.16 9.44 16.13
CA PHE A 148 20.28 8.25 15.29
C PHE A 148 21.73 7.85 15.02
N ALA A 149 22.71 8.69 15.35
CA ALA A 149 24.11 8.41 15.07
C ALA A 149 24.64 7.16 15.81
N ALA A 150 24.08 6.82 16.98
CA ALA A 150 24.51 5.63 17.73
C ALA A 150 24.12 4.32 17.04
N SER A 151 22.99 4.28 16.35
CA SER A 151 22.43 3.07 15.73
C SER A 151 22.54 3.04 14.20
N HIS A 152 22.62 4.20 13.54
CA HIS A 152 22.56 4.34 12.08
C HIS A 152 23.67 5.27 11.54
N ILE A 153 24.88 5.17 12.10
CA ILE A 153 25.99 6.07 11.76
C ILE A 153 26.32 6.13 10.27
N ALA A 154 26.27 5.00 9.57
CA ALA A 154 26.58 4.93 8.14
C ALA A 154 25.60 5.79 7.32
N GLU A 155 24.32 5.80 7.70
CA GLU A 155 23.30 6.57 7.01
C GLU A 155 23.42 8.06 7.31
N VAL A 156 23.73 8.42 8.57
CA VAL A 156 24.05 9.80 8.94
C VAL A 156 25.29 10.29 8.19
N GLN A 157 26.33 9.48 8.05
CA GLN A 157 27.55 9.82 7.30
C GLN A 157 27.27 10.06 5.81
N LYS A 158 26.44 9.23 5.17
CA LYS A 158 26.00 9.46 3.78
C LYS A 158 25.30 10.81 3.64
N LEU A 159 24.37 11.12 4.55
CA LEU A 159 23.69 12.43 4.56
C LEU A 159 24.68 13.59 4.73
N MET A 160 25.68 13.44 5.61
CA MET A 160 26.71 14.46 5.79
C MET A 160 27.58 14.62 4.53
N ALA A 161 27.89 13.53 3.82
CA ALA A 161 28.62 13.59 2.56
C ALA A 161 27.83 14.29 1.45
N CYS A 162 26.49 14.23 1.45
CA CYS A 162 25.64 14.98 0.52
C CYS A 162 25.86 16.50 0.60
N LEU A 163 26.27 17.04 1.76
CA LEU A 163 26.55 18.47 1.94
C LEU A 163 27.65 19.00 0.98
N LEU A 164 28.58 18.14 0.57
CA LEU A 164 29.66 18.47 -0.40
C LEU A 164 29.13 18.69 -1.82
N TRP A 165 27.90 18.24 -2.07
CA TRP A 165 27.21 18.27 -3.36
C TRP A 165 26.03 19.24 -3.36
N ALA A 166 25.92 20.13 -2.36
CA ALA A 166 24.89 21.17 -2.34
C ALA A 166 24.87 21.95 -3.68
N GLY A 167 23.68 22.10 -4.28
CA GLY A 167 23.50 22.74 -5.59
C GLY A 167 23.87 21.87 -6.81
N ARG A 168 24.41 20.67 -6.62
CA ARG A 168 24.77 19.71 -7.69
C ARG A 168 24.48 18.26 -7.28
N LEU A 169 23.40 18.08 -6.53
CA LEU A 169 23.00 16.81 -5.93
C LEU A 169 22.73 15.72 -6.97
N ASP A 170 22.22 16.08 -8.15
CA ASP A 170 21.92 15.13 -9.23
C ASP A 170 23.18 14.48 -9.82
N SER A 171 24.34 15.13 -9.69
CA SER A 171 25.65 14.58 -10.08
C SER A 171 26.36 13.85 -8.95
N SER A 172 25.74 13.75 -7.78
CA SER A 172 26.35 13.12 -6.62
C SER A 172 26.28 11.59 -6.72
N PRO A 173 27.20 10.87 -6.05
CA PRO A 173 27.09 9.42 -5.85
C PRO A 173 25.81 8.99 -5.10
N TYR A 174 25.06 9.93 -4.54
CA TYR A 174 23.87 9.72 -3.74
C TYR A 174 22.58 10.14 -4.46
N ALA A 175 22.61 10.25 -5.80
CA ALA A 175 21.45 10.63 -6.61
C ALA A 175 20.21 9.75 -6.37
N GLU A 176 20.39 8.48 -5.96
CA GLU A 176 19.28 7.60 -5.58
C GLU A 176 18.44 8.14 -4.41
N LEU A 177 19.04 8.90 -3.48
CA LEU A 177 18.32 9.54 -2.38
C LEU A 177 17.32 10.60 -2.87
N LEU A 178 17.53 11.12 -4.07
CA LEU A 178 16.72 12.15 -4.70
C LEU A 178 15.55 11.57 -5.49
N SER A 179 15.50 10.24 -5.65
CA SER A 179 14.49 9.56 -6.44
C SER A 179 13.08 9.88 -5.95
N PRO A 180 12.15 10.30 -6.83
CA PRO A 180 10.74 10.50 -6.48
C PRO A 180 10.11 9.27 -5.84
N MET A 181 10.55 8.06 -6.23
CA MET A 181 10.07 6.80 -5.65
C MET A 181 10.29 6.68 -4.14
N ASN A 182 11.22 7.46 -3.57
CA ASN A 182 11.43 7.46 -2.12
C ASN A 182 10.23 8.05 -1.37
N TRP A 183 9.46 8.96 -2.00
CA TRP A 183 8.23 9.51 -1.42
C TRP A 183 7.12 8.46 -1.40
N ASP A 184 6.95 7.73 -2.50
CA ASP A 184 5.94 6.67 -2.60
C ASP A 184 6.23 5.52 -1.62
N LYS A 185 7.48 5.06 -1.57
CA LYS A 185 7.91 4.03 -0.61
C LYS A 185 7.73 4.46 0.83
N LEU A 186 8.03 5.72 1.15
CA LEU A 186 7.85 6.27 2.48
C LEU A 186 6.36 6.35 2.85
N ALA A 187 5.50 6.73 1.90
CA ALA A 187 4.05 6.77 2.09
C ALA A 187 3.50 5.35 2.37
N GLU A 188 3.90 4.35 1.58
CA GLU A 188 3.51 2.95 1.80
C GLU A 188 3.97 2.43 3.17
N GLU A 189 5.23 2.69 3.54
CA GLU A 189 5.77 2.27 4.82
C GLU A 189 5.07 2.97 5.99
N LEU A 190 4.76 4.27 5.85
CA LEU A 190 3.98 5.01 6.84
C LEU A 190 2.60 4.37 7.02
N THR A 191 1.89 4.04 5.93
CA THR A 191 0.59 3.36 6.00
C THR A 191 0.69 2.03 6.77
N GLN A 192 1.72 1.23 6.51
CA GLN A 192 1.94 -0.03 7.22
C GLN A 192 2.18 0.19 8.72
N GLN A 193 3.05 1.14 9.08
CA GLN A 193 3.34 1.46 10.48
C GLN A 193 2.10 2.04 11.19
N PHE A 194 1.33 2.85 10.49
CA PHE A 194 0.09 3.43 11.01
C PHE A 194 -0.93 2.35 11.33
N CYS A 195 -1.25 1.48 10.36
CA CYS A 195 -2.17 0.35 10.55
C CYS A 195 -1.73 -0.53 11.73
N HIS A 196 -0.43 -0.85 11.80
CA HIS A 196 0.12 -1.64 12.89
C HIS A 196 -0.08 -0.97 14.26
N LEU A 197 0.14 0.35 14.38
CA LEU A 197 -0.01 1.08 15.63
C LEU A 197 -1.47 1.21 16.11
N ILE A 198 -2.43 1.28 15.18
CA ILE A 198 -3.86 1.28 15.52
C ILE A 198 -4.41 -0.15 15.74
N GLY A 199 -3.55 -1.17 15.67
CA GLY A 199 -3.93 -2.58 15.87
C GLY A 199 -4.76 -3.15 14.72
N GLN A 200 -4.66 -2.56 13.53
CA GLN A 200 -5.34 -3.02 12.32
C GLN A 200 -4.34 -3.73 11.38
N SER A 201 -4.85 -4.67 10.60
CA SER A 201 -4.07 -5.25 9.49
C SER A 201 -3.86 -4.20 8.41
N TYR A 202 -2.68 -4.21 7.79
CA TYR A 202 -2.41 -3.40 6.60
C TYR A 202 -3.32 -3.80 5.44
N GLU A 203 -3.48 -5.11 5.22
CA GLU A 203 -4.44 -5.63 4.24
C GLU A 203 -5.81 -5.81 4.89
N SER A 204 -6.85 -5.35 4.20
CA SER A 204 -8.22 -5.51 4.67
C SER A 204 -8.62 -6.99 4.78
N PRO A 205 -9.20 -7.43 5.91
CA PRO A 205 -9.71 -8.80 6.04
C PRO A 205 -10.69 -9.18 4.93
N LEU A 206 -11.47 -8.22 4.42
CA LEU A 206 -12.37 -8.43 3.30
C LEU A 206 -11.60 -8.77 2.02
N SER A 207 -10.56 -7.99 1.71
CA SER A 207 -9.71 -8.20 0.53
C SER A 207 -9.04 -9.57 0.58
N VAL A 208 -8.43 -9.92 1.72
CA VAL A 208 -7.77 -11.22 1.93
C VAL A 208 -8.78 -12.37 1.78
N THR A 209 -9.97 -12.25 2.37
CA THR A 209 -11.02 -13.28 2.31
C THR A 209 -11.52 -13.46 0.87
N VAL A 210 -11.75 -12.37 0.14
CA VAL A 210 -12.17 -12.41 -1.26
C VAL A 210 -11.07 -13.05 -2.12
N ALA A 211 -9.81 -12.67 -1.93
CA ALA A 211 -8.68 -13.24 -2.66
C ALA A 211 -8.55 -14.76 -2.42
N ALA A 212 -8.63 -15.19 -1.15
CA ALA A 212 -8.65 -16.60 -0.79
C ALA A 212 -9.85 -17.33 -1.42
N GLY A 213 -11.03 -16.71 -1.42
CA GLY A 213 -12.23 -17.23 -2.07
C GLY A 213 -12.04 -17.41 -3.58
N VAL A 214 -11.52 -16.41 -4.28
CA VAL A 214 -11.23 -16.45 -5.72
C VAL A 214 -10.25 -17.59 -6.06
N GLN A 215 -9.24 -17.80 -5.23
CA GLN A 215 -8.26 -18.88 -5.42
C GLN A 215 -8.84 -20.28 -5.13
N GLY A 216 -9.68 -20.41 -4.08
CA GLY A 216 -10.23 -21.68 -3.64
C GLY A 216 -11.45 -22.16 -4.44
N LEU A 217 -12.28 -21.23 -4.92
CA LEU A 217 -13.55 -21.50 -5.57
C LEU A 217 -13.45 -22.45 -6.77
N PRO A 218 -12.49 -22.32 -7.71
CA PRO A 218 -12.36 -23.24 -8.84
C PRO A 218 -12.12 -24.69 -8.40
N THR A 219 -11.36 -24.90 -7.32
CA THR A 219 -11.08 -26.23 -6.76
C THR A 219 -12.34 -26.83 -6.12
N LEU A 220 -13.08 -26.02 -5.34
CA LEU A 220 -14.34 -26.45 -4.74
C LEU A 220 -15.37 -26.86 -5.81
N LEU A 221 -15.50 -26.09 -6.88
CA LEU A 221 -16.44 -26.41 -7.97
C LEU A 221 -16.07 -27.68 -8.72
N LYS A 222 -14.78 -27.94 -8.95
CA LYS A 222 -14.31 -29.21 -9.53
C LYS A 222 -14.68 -30.40 -8.65
N LEU A 223 -14.45 -30.30 -7.34
CA LEU A 223 -14.81 -31.36 -6.38
C LEU A 223 -16.31 -31.63 -6.34
N MET A 224 -17.13 -30.58 -6.39
CA MET A 224 -18.59 -30.73 -6.33
C MET A 224 -19.21 -31.28 -7.61
N ASN A 225 -18.65 -30.94 -8.78
CA ASN A 225 -19.07 -31.55 -10.05
C ASN A 225 -18.59 -33.00 -10.19
N GLY A 226 -17.42 -33.36 -9.64
CA GLY A 226 -16.88 -34.73 -9.66
C GLY A 226 -17.63 -35.72 -8.76
N LYS A 227 -18.15 -35.28 -7.61
CA LYS A 227 -18.89 -36.14 -6.67
C LYS A 227 -20.21 -36.72 -7.21
N LYS A 228 -20.72 -36.27 -8.36
CA LYS A 228 -21.97 -36.82 -8.92
C LYS A 228 -21.82 -38.25 -9.49
N GLN A 229 -20.60 -38.74 -9.73
CA GLN A 229 -20.37 -40.08 -10.29
C GLN A 229 -20.32 -41.21 -9.24
N GLU A 230 -20.18 -40.91 -7.95
CA GLU A 230 -20.01 -41.96 -6.91
C GLU A 230 -21.28 -42.28 -6.11
N TRP A 231 -22.33 -41.45 -6.18
CA TRP A 231 -23.56 -41.63 -5.37
C TRP A 231 -24.76 -42.21 -6.14
N HIS A 232 -24.54 -42.72 -7.36
CA HIS A 232 -25.56 -43.47 -8.13
C HIS A 232 -25.29 -44.98 -8.20
N VAL A 233 -24.35 -45.50 -7.40
CA VAL A 233 -24.14 -46.94 -7.23
C VAL A 233 -24.01 -47.26 -5.74
N ALA A 234 -25.15 -47.33 -5.06
CA ALA A 234 -25.38 -48.14 -3.86
C ALA A 234 -26.89 -48.29 -3.66
#